data_AF-A0A8X6LUA8-F1
#
_entry.id   AF-A0A8X6LUA8-F1
#
_cell.length_a   1.000
_cell.length_b   1.000
_cell.length_c   1.000
_cell.angle_alpha   90.00
_cell.angle_beta   90.00
_cell.angle_gamma   90.00
#
_symmetry.space_group_name_H-M   'P 1'
#
loop_
_entity.id
_entity.type
_entity.pdbx_description
1 polymer ?
#
loop_
_entity_poly.entity_id
_entity_poly.type
_entity_poly.pdbx_seq_one_letter_code
_entity_poly.pdbx_strand_id
1 'polypeptide(L)'
;MVSSAGLVLRKWASNCSEFLNSIDSDMRLSNTSLNIDNDDTVKTLGILWHPASDVFYFKITPLSFEGTLTKRTLLATIAKTFDPLGWLSPITIQYKTIMQRLWKQQLQWDERVPTDIKLEWEQLANDV
;
A
#
# COMPACT_ATOMS: atom_id res chain seq x y z
N MET A 1 24.06 -21.77 1.54
CA MET A 1 24.12 -20.66 2.51
C MET A 1 22.97 -20.72 3.51
N VAL A 2 21.70 -20.82 3.07
CA VAL A 2 20.54 -20.94 3.98
C VAL A 2 20.35 -22.38 4.50
N SER A 3 20.44 -23.39 3.61
CA SER A 3 20.36 -24.81 3.99
C SER A 3 21.52 -25.27 4.88
N SER A 4 22.73 -24.77 4.63
CA SER A 4 23.93 -25.02 5.43
C SER A 4 23.84 -24.46 6.86
N ALA A 5 22.90 -23.53 7.11
CA ALA A 5 22.61 -22.99 8.43
C ALA A 5 21.43 -23.72 9.12
N GLY A 6 20.92 -24.81 8.55
CA GLY A 6 19.75 -25.53 9.07
C GLY A 6 18.41 -24.80 8.87
N LEU A 7 18.39 -23.74 8.06
CA LEU A 7 17.18 -22.97 7.78
C LEU A 7 16.49 -23.54 6.54
N VAL A 8 15.33 -24.17 6.76
CA VAL A 8 14.48 -24.68 5.69
C VAL A 8 13.52 -23.57 5.25
N LEU A 9 13.52 -23.26 3.95
CA LEU A 9 12.60 -22.28 3.37
C LEU A 9 11.17 -22.83 3.39
N ARG A 10 10.21 -21.99 3.79
CA ARG A 10 8.78 -22.29 3.86
C ARG A 10 8.00 -21.15 3.20
N LYS A 11 6.68 -21.34 3.04
CA LYS A 11 5.77 -20.36 2.45
C LYS A 11 6.09 -20.04 0.99
N TRP A 12 6.40 -21.07 0.21
CA TRP A 12 6.71 -20.92 -1.21
C TRP A 12 5.48 -20.42 -1.98
N ALA A 13 5.68 -19.39 -2.81
CA ALA A 13 4.69 -18.84 -3.74
C ALA A 13 5.40 -18.51 -5.06
N SER A 14 4.73 -18.72 -6.20
CA SER A 14 5.32 -18.53 -7.52
C SER A 14 4.22 -18.28 -8.57
N ASN A 15 4.58 -17.54 -9.62
CA ASN A 15 3.78 -17.43 -10.85
C ASN A 15 3.94 -18.63 -11.78
N CYS A 16 4.84 -19.58 -11.47
CA CYS A 16 5.06 -20.81 -12.23
C CYS A 16 4.44 -22.01 -11.49
N SER A 17 3.36 -22.55 -12.03
CA SER A 17 2.65 -23.70 -11.46
C SER A 17 3.49 -24.97 -11.46
N GLU A 18 4.30 -25.21 -12.49
CA GLU A 18 5.21 -26.36 -12.59
C GLU A 18 6.23 -26.36 -11.46
N PHE A 19 6.87 -25.22 -11.21
CA PHE A 19 7.78 -25.04 -10.08
C PHE A 19 7.05 -25.25 -8.75
N LEU A 20 5.90 -24.61 -8.55
CA LEU A 20 5.16 -24.73 -7.29
C LEU A 20 4.71 -26.18 -7.03
N ASN A 21 4.38 -26.93 -8.08
CA ASN A 21 4.02 -28.34 -8.00
C ASN A 21 5.21 -29.25 -7.64
N SER A 22 6.45 -28.82 -7.92
CA SER A 22 7.66 -29.54 -7.50
C SER A 22 7.99 -29.42 -6.01
N ILE A 23 7.35 -28.48 -5.30
CA ILE A 23 7.55 -28.23 -3.86
C ILE A 23 6.51 -29.00 -3.05
N ASP A 24 6.89 -29.58 -1.91
CA ASP A 24 5.95 -30.27 -1.01
C ASP A 24 4.83 -29.33 -0.55
N SER A 25 3.59 -29.85 -0.50
CA SER A 25 2.40 -29.04 -0.23
C SER A 25 2.42 -28.33 1.13
N ASP A 26 3.07 -28.91 2.14
CA ASP A 26 3.22 -28.33 3.47
C ASP A 26 4.23 -27.17 3.50
N MET A 27 5.12 -27.09 2.51
CA MET A 27 6.10 -26.00 2.36
C MET A 27 5.56 -24.82 1.56
N ARG A 28 4.50 -25.02 0.78
CA ARG A 28 3.82 -23.96 0.02
C ARG A 28 3.17 -22.95 0.96
N LEU A 29 2.97 -21.74 0.48
CA LEU A 29 2.15 -20.77 1.19
C LEU A 29 0.72 -21.30 1.26
N SER A 30 0.22 -21.59 2.47
CA SER A 30 -1.18 -21.93 2.66
C SER A 30 -2.03 -20.67 2.43
N ASN A 31 -3.22 -20.80 1.82
CA ASN A 31 -4.20 -19.71 1.60
C ASN A 31 -4.68 -19.01 2.90
N THR A 32 -4.01 -19.26 4.04
CA THR A 32 -4.31 -18.76 5.38
C THR A 32 -3.57 -17.47 5.73
N SER A 33 -2.69 -16.95 4.87
CA SER A 33 -2.07 -15.64 5.09
C SER A 33 -2.98 -14.49 4.62
N LEU A 34 -3.95 -14.18 5.49
CA LEU A 34 -4.57 -12.85 5.62
C LEU A 34 -5.42 -12.38 4.43
N ASN A 35 -6.49 -13.13 4.16
CA ASN A 35 -7.66 -12.61 3.47
C ASN A 35 -8.19 -11.39 4.22
N ILE A 36 -8.03 -10.20 3.65
CA ILE A 36 -8.97 -9.10 3.89
C ILE A 36 -10.01 -9.05 2.77
N ASP A 37 -9.72 -9.60 1.60
CA ASP A 37 -10.65 -9.73 0.48
C ASP A 37 -10.32 -11.07 -0.22
N ASN A 38 -11.34 -11.79 -0.69
CA ASN A 38 -11.38 -13.20 -1.15
C ASN A 38 -10.42 -13.65 -2.29
N ASP A 39 -9.24 -13.06 -2.42
CA ASP A 39 -8.36 -13.22 -3.58
C ASP A 39 -7.04 -13.89 -3.16
N ASP A 40 -6.52 -14.82 -3.97
CA ASP A 40 -5.31 -15.64 -3.76
C ASP A 40 -4.01 -14.79 -3.75
N THR A 41 -3.98 -13.73 -2.94
CA THR A 41 -2.94 -12.72 -2.86
C THR A 41 -2.03 -12.94 -1.65
N VAL A 42 -0.78 -12.53 -1.81
CA VAL A 42 0.29 -12.68 -0.83
C VAL A 42 0.85 -11.31 -0.50
N LYS A 43 1.01 -11.00 0.80
CA LYS A 43 1.71 -9.79 1.21
C LYS A 43 3.21 -9.98 1.05
N THR A 44 3.80 -9.27 0.09
CA THR A 44 5.24 -9.28 -0.22
C THR A 44 5.80 -7.88 -0.04
N LEU A 45 6.83 -7.71 0.80
CA LEU A 45 7.45 -6.41 1.10
C LEU A 45 6.52 -5.33 1.67
N GLY A 46 5.24 -5.62 1.93
CA GLY A 46 4.24 -4.61 2.35
C GLY A 46 3.18 -4.31 1.28
N ILE A 47 3.38 -4.78 0.04
CA ILE A 47 2.43 -4.72 -1.07
C ILE A 47 1.76 -6.09 -1.28
N LEU A 48 0.63 -6.12 -1.97
CA LEU A 48 -0.06 -7.37 -2.30
C LEU A 48 0.42 -7.87 -3.66
N TRP A 49 0.59 -9.18 -3.80
CA TRP A 49 0.99 -9.83 -5.04
C TRP A 49 0.08 -11.03 -5.29
N HIS A 50 -0.51 -11.13 -6.47
CA HIS A 50 -1.24 -12.30 -6.90
C HIS A 50 -0.30 -13.17 -7.76
N PRO A 51 0.20 -14.31 -7.24
CA PRO A 51 1.24 -15.06 -7.92
C PRO A 51 0.80 -15.58 -9.30
N ALA A 52 -0.41 -16.12 -9.41
CA ALA A 52 -0.86 -16.77 -10.65
C ALA A 52 -1.00 -15.82 -11.84
N SER A 53 -1.29 -14.53 -11.60
CA SER A 53 -1.35 -13.50 -12.66
C SER A 53 -0.10 -12.64 -12.73
N ASP A 54 0.81 -12.78 -11.77
CA ASP A 54 1.98 -11.93 -11.58
C ASP A 54 1.67 -10.43 -11.48
N VAL A 55 0.57 -10.10 -10.80
CA VAL A 55 0.09 -8.72 -10.63
C VAL A 55 0.28 -8.28 -9.19
N PHE A 56 0.76 -7.05 -9.01
CA PHE A 56 0.81 -6.39 -7.72
C PHE A 56 -0.41 -5.50 -7.51
N TYR A 57 -0.96 -5.54 -6.29
CA TYR A 57 -2.06 -4.71 -5.86
C TYR A 57 -1.62 -3.78 -4.73
N PHE A 58 -2.15 -2.57 -4.77
CA PHE A 58 -2.01 -1.61 -3.70
C PHE A 58 -3.36 -1.39 -3.04
N LYS A 59 -3.40 -1.56 -1.73
CA LYS A 59 -4.55 -1.13 -0.94
C LYS A 59 -4.38 0.35 -0.62
N ILE A 60 -5.00 1.20 -1.41
CA ILE A 60 -5.06 2.63 -1.13
C ILE A 60 -6.15 2.82 -0.08
N THR A 61 -5.78 3.39 1.08
CA THR A 61 -6.79 3.74 2.08
C THR A 61 -7.62 4.88 1.52
N PRO A 62 -8.96 4.81 1.56
CA PRO A 62 -9.82 5.89 1.08
C PRO A 62 -9.34 7.23 1.66
N LEU A 63 -9.16 8.22 0.78
CA LEU A 63 -8.80 9.57 1.19
C LEU A 63 -9.99 10.35 1.76
N SER A 64 -11.19 9.74 1.76
CA SER A 64 -12.38 10.29 2.36
C SER A 64 -12.21 10.39 3.87
N PHE A 65 -12.45 11.59 4.39
CA PHE A 65 -12.32 11.88 5.81
C PHE A 65 -13.69 12.26 6.37
N GLU A 66 -14.23 11.41 7.25
CA GLU A 66 -15.39 11.75 8.06
C GLU A 66 -14.96 12.72 9.17
N GLY A 67 -14.93 14.02 8.84
CA GLY A 67 -14.63 15.08 9.81
C GLY A 67 -13.93 16.31 9.22
N THR A 68 -13.24 17.06 10.07
CA THR A 68 -12.44 18.22 9.65
C THR A 68 -11.10 17.75 9.09
N LEU A 69 -10.86 18.02 7.81
CA LEU A 69 -9.55 17.82 7.18
C LEU A 69 -8.55 18.83 7.78
N THR A 70 -7.53 18.33 8.46
CA THR A 70 -6.45 19.12 9.06
C THR A 70 -5.11 18.71 8.46
N LYS A 71 -4.06 19.50 8.69
CA LYS A 71 -2.70 19.15 8.27
C LYS A 71 -2.25 17.80 8.84
N ARG A 72 -2.60 17.50 10.10
CA ARG A 72 -2.29 16.23 10.76
C ARG A 72 -2.99 15.07 10.08
N THR A 73 -4.28 15.18 9.82
CA THR A 73 -5.06 14.08 9.22
C THR A 73 -4.65 13.83 7.78
N LEU A 74 -4.38 14.89 7.01
CA LEU A 74 -3.86 14.79 5.65
C LEU A 74 -2.50 14.07 5.63
N LEU A 75 -1.54 14.48 6.47
CA LEU A 75 -0.23 13.80 6.55
C LEU A 75 -0.37 12.33 6.97
N ALA A 76 -1.22 12.05 7.96
CA ALA A 76 -1.47 10.69 8.42
C ALA A 76 -2.04 9.81 7.28
N THR A 77 -2.91 10.35 6.44
CA THR A 77 -3.44 9.63 5.27
C THR A 77 -2.34 9.39 4.23
N ILE A 78 -1.51 10.39 3.92
CA ILE A 78 -0.37 10.22 2.99
C ILE A 78 0.57 9.11 3.48
N ALA A 79 0.89 9.12 4.78
CA ALA A 79 1.84 8.18 5.38
C ALA A 79 1.35 6.71 5.37
N LYS A 80 0.04 6.46 5.22
CA LYS A 80 -0.51 5.10 5.05
C LYS A 80 -0.16 4.48 3.69
N THR A 81 0.21 5.30 2.70
CA THR A 81 0.59 4.81 1.37
C THR A 81 2.01 4.26 1.42
N PHE A 82 2.13 2.93 1.41
CA PHE A 82 3.41 2.24 1.37
C PHE A 82 3.79 1.91 -0.07
N ASP A 83 4.83 2.57 -0.58
CA ASP A 83 5.30 2.43 -1.96
C ASP A 83 6.85 2.31 -1.98
N PRO A 84 7.39 1.09 -1.79
CA PRO A 84 8.83 0.89 -1.70
C PRO A 84 9.54 1.04 -3.04
N LEU A 85 8.82 0.86 -4.15
CA LEU A 85 9.38 0.84 -5.51
C LEU A 85 9.05 2.11 -6.31
N GLY A 86 8.20 2.99 -5.78
CA GLY A 86 7.83 4.24 -6.43
C GLY A 86 6.74 4.09 -7.50
N TRP A 87 6.00 2.98 -7.55
CA TRP A 87 4.96 2.76 -8.56
C TRP A 87 3.78 3.72 -8.41
N LEU A 88 3.51 4.18 -7.19
CA LEU A 88 2.48 5.17 -6.88
C LEU A 88 3.05 6.60 -6.88
N SER A 89 4.27 6.84 -7.37
CA SER A 89 4.88 8.17 -7.43
C SER A 89 4.01 9.24 -8.09
N PRO A 90 3.34 8.99 -9.23
CA PRO A 90 2.47 10.00 -9.87
C PRO A 90 1.39 10.55 -8.93
N ILE A 91 0.85 9.67 -8.09
CA ILE A 91 -0.20 9.97 -7.12
C ILE A 91 0.40 10.61 -5.86
N THR A 92 1.44 9.99 -5.28
CA THR A 92 2.04 10.44 -4.02
C THR A 92 2.76 11.79 -4.15
N ILE A 93 3.25 12.16 -5.34
CA ILE A 93 3.82 13.49 -5.61
C ILE A 93 2.76 14.58 -5.46
N GLN A 94 1.53 14.36 -5.94
CA GLN A 94 0.44 15.33 -5.83
C GLN A 94 0.08 15.55 -4.35
N TYR A 95 -0.03 14.47 -3.58
CA TYR A 95 -0.26 14.56 -2.14
C TYR A 95 0.84 15.33 -1.40
N LYS A 96 2.12 15.05 -1.73
CA LYS A 96 3.28 15.75 -1.16
C LYS A 96 3.31 17.22 -1.56
N THR A 97 2.82 17.56 -2.75
CA THR A 97 2.71 18.95 -3.22
C THR A 97 1.69 19.74 -2.38
N ILE A 98 0.51 19.16 -2.13
CA ILE A 98 -0.48 19.73 -1.20
C ILE A 98 0.14 19.91 0.18
N MET A 99 0.79 18.87 0.71
CA MET A 99 1.44 18.94 2.02
C MET A 99 2.48 20.08 2.07
N GLN A 100 3.29 20.24 1.02
CA GLN A 100 4.28 21.31 0.93
C GLN A 100 3.63 22.70 0.95
N ARG A 101 2.47 22.89 0.29
CA ARG A 101 1.72 24.15 0.34
C ARG A 101 1.23 24.47 1.75
N LEU A 102 0.69 23.48 2.46
CA LEU A 102 0.27 23.63 3.86
C LEU A 102 1.44 23.98 4.80
N TRP A 103 2.65 23.46 4.52
CA TRP A 103 3.86 23.87 5.23
C TRP A 103 4.24 25.32 4.96
N LYS A 104 4.22 25.76 3.69
CA LYS A 104 4.52 27.14 3.30
C LYS A 104 3.54 28.16 3.89
N GLN A 105 2.27 27.77 4.03
CA GLN A 105 1.23 28.58 4.68
C GLN A 105 1.33 28.59 6.22
N GLN A 106 2.29 27.86 6.82
CA GLN A 106 2.48 27.76 8.27
C GLN A 106 1.23 27.29 9.04
N LEU A 107 0.37 26.51 8.38
CA LEU A 107 -0.84 25.96 8.99
C LEU A 107 -0.50 25.06 10.19
N GLN A 108 -1.23 25.21 11.29
CA GLN A 108 -1.03 24.39 12.49
C GLN A 108 -1.54 22.96 12.27
N TRP A 109 -1.10 22.03 13.12
CA TRP A 109 -1.39 20.60 12.97
C TRP A 109 -2.88 20.26 12.95
N ASP A 110 -3.64 20.82 13.89
CA ASP A 110 -5.07 20.56 14.08
C ASP A 110 -5.97 21.67 13.50
N GLU A 111 -5.38 22.59 12.76
CA GLU A 111 -6.11 23.64 12.06
C GLU A 111 -6.72 23.09 10.77
N ARG A 112 -7.93 23.56 10.46
CA ARG A 112 -8.68 23.16 9.26
C ARG A 112 -7.95 23.65 8.02
N VAL A 113 -7.81 22.78 7.02
CA VAL A 113 -7.21 23.17 5.74
C VAL A 113 -8.09 24.19 4.99
N PRO A 114 -7.47 25.11 4.23
CA PRO A 114 -8.20 26.01 3.34
C PRO A 114 -9.15 25.28 2.38
N THR A 115 -10.24 25.94 1.99
CA THR A 115 -11.29 25.34 1.15
C THR A 115 -10.79 24.91 -0.23
N ASP A 116 -9.85 25.66 -0.82
CA ASP A 116 -9.21 25.32 -2.09
C ASP A 116 -8.42 24.00 -1.99
N ILE A 117 -7.62 23.85 -0.93
CA ILE A 117 -6.87 22.61 -0.66
C ILE A 117 -7.79 21.43 -0.40
N LYS A 118 -8.89 21.67 0.33
CA LYS A 118 -9.88 20.62 0.59
C LYS A 118 -10.50 20.10 -0.72
N LEU A 119 -10.92 21.02 -1.60
CA LEU A 119 -11.54 20.65 -2.88
C LEU A 119 -10.56 19.89 -3.77
N GLU A 120 -9.31 20.35 -3.85
CA GLU A 120 -8.24 19.67 -4.59
C GLU A 120 -7.99 18.26 -4.03
N TRP A 121 -7.91 18.10 -2.71
CA TRP A 121 -7.76 16.79 -2.07
C TRP A 121 -8.92 15.84 -2.39
N GLU A 122 -10.16 16.34 -2.35
CA GLU A 122 -11.36 15.56 -2.69
C GLU A 122 -11.40 15.18 -4.18
N GLN A 123 -10.89 16.02 -5.08
CA GLN A 123 -10.74 15.68 -6.50
C GLN A 123 -9.74 14.54 -6.70
N LEU A 124 -8.54 14.67 -6.11
CA LEU A 124 -7.52 13.63 -6.15
C LEU A 124 -8.00 12.29 -5.56
N ALA A 125 -8.87 12.35 -4.54
CA ALA A 125 -9.47 11.17 -3.93
C ALA A 125 -10.42 10.41 -4.86
N ASN A 126 -11.05 11.10 -5.82
CA ASN A 126 -12.01 10.50 -6.76
C ASN A 126 -11.36 10.04 -8.07
N ASP A 127 -10.14 10.53 -8.37
CA ASP A 127 -9.37 10.17 -9.56
C ASP A 127 -8.56 8.87 -9.39
N VAL A 128 -8.56 8.28 -8.18
CA VAL A 128 -7.81 7.08 -7.78
C VAL A 128 -8.76 5.92 -7.50
#